data_AF-A0A1V8UBA8-F1
#
_entry.id   AF-A0A1V8UBA8-F1
#
_cell.length_a   1.000
_cell.length_b   1.000
_cell.length_c   1.000
_cell.angle_alpha   90.00
_cell.angle_beta   90.00
_cell.angle_gamma   90.00
#
_symmetry.space_group_name_H-M   'P 1'
#
loop_
_entity.id
_entity.type
_entity.pdbx_description
1 polymer ?
#
loop_
_entity_poly.entity_id
_entity_poly.type
_entity_poly.pdbx_seq_one_letter_code
_entity_poly.pdbx_strand_id
1 'polypeptide(L)'
;MSCPVQHTVQVGDKANGTTIANGHDKPAPGEYIKWDAEGVEVKQPGEAEKIKEVAAQFNRFQMMNFNEHMHCLRGTHLKTQGCVLGRFTIKDDLPAHLAQGMFAKPGSYDVIMRYSSLTPKLVPDNVSAPRGIGMKIFGIEGEKLWGEDKKTQDWTFNNYPILELRDPQTTYDIADSLERNWNDLPTFAKEQGERVDADVATYAGGLPRQHMVAMNQWSQSAYRHGDYVAKYGVFPLATEQVSLEKTLIKEDDPINILS
;
A
#
# COMPACT_ATOMS: atom_id res chain seq x y z
N MET A 1 22.14 -16.51 16.84
CA MET A 1 23.08 -15.50 16.29
C MET A 1 22.28 -14.25 16.03
N SER A 2 22.55 -13.19 16.79
CA SER A 2 21.88 -11.89 16.74
C SER A 2 22.23 -11.15 15.44
N CYS A 3 21.21 -10.70 14.71
CA CYS A 3 21.38 -9.86 13.53
C CYS A 3 21.73 -8.42 13.99
N PRO A 4 22.85 -7.83 13.55
CA PRO A 4 23.26 -6.49 13.96
C PRO A 4 22.87 -5.47 12.89
N VAL A 5 21.79 -4.74 13.07
CA VAL A 5 21.59 -3.45 12.36
C VAL A 5 20.93 -2.46 13.32
N GLN A 6 21.70 -1.50 13.79
CA GLN A 6 21.18 -0.30 14.44
C GLN A 6 20.75 0.70 13.36
N HIS A 7 19.53 1.22 13.48
CA HIS A 7 19.09 2.41 12.75
C HIS A 7 18.83 3.56 13.73
N THR A 8 19.17 4.75 13.26
CA THR A 8 19.47 5.97 14.01
C THR A 8 18.25 6.56 14.73
N VAL A 9 18.47 6.96 15.99
CA VAL A 9 17.50 7.65 16.85
C VAL A 9 17.53 9.16 16.54
N GLN A 10 16.38 9.75 16.21
CA GLN A 10 16.19 11.20 16.26
C GLN A 10 15.59 11.55 17.62
N VAL A 11 16.29 12.39 18.39
CA VAL A 11 15.86 12.93 19.70
C VAL A 11 15.44 14.38 19.49
N GLY A 12 14.17 14.68 19.73
CA GLY A 12 13.58 16.02 19.68
C GLY A 12 12.13 16.00 20.17
N ASP A 13 11.72 17.04 20.91
CA ASP A 13 10.59 17.03 21.84
C ASP A 13 9.18 16.80 21.24
N LYS A 14 8.38 16.03 22.01
CA LYS A 14 6.95 15.66 21.93
C LYS A 14 6.09 16.19 20.76
N ALA A 15 5.81 15.29 19.81
CA ALA A 15 4.58 15.30 19.02
C ALA A 15 3.39 14.79 19.86
N ASN A 16 2.20 15.36 19.67
CA ASN A 16 0.93 14.94 20.26
C ASN A 16 0.42 13.61 19.66
N GLY A 17 1.22 12.55 19.85
CA GLY A 17 0.86 11.13 19.88
C GLY A 17 0.31 10.50 18.60
N THR A 18 1.11 9.66 17.92
CA THR A 18 0.78 8.22 17.69
C THR A 18 1.73 7.44 16.77
N THR A 19 2.76 8.02 16.12
CA THR A 19 3.68 7.16 15.34
C THR A 19 4.82 6.60 16.18
N ILE A 20 4.54 5.50 16.89
CA ILE A 20 5.56 4.48 17.18
C ILE A 20 5.22 3.29 16.27
N ALA A 21 6.05 3.01 15.27
CA ALA A 21 6.05 1.70 14.63
C ALA A 21 6.61 0.67 15.63
N ASN A 22 5.82 0.33 16.65
CA ASN A 22 6.15 -0.70 17.62
C ASN A 22 6.05 -2.07 16.94
N GLY A 23 7.04 -2.94 17.15
CA GLY A 23 6.76 -4.39 17.13
C GLY A 23 7.82 -5.36 16.61
N HIS A 24 8.99 -4.93 16.11
CA HIS A 24 9.98 -5.91 15.64
C HIS A 24 10.54 -6.79 16.79
N ASP A 25 10.58 -6.28 18.03
CA ASP A 25 11.15 -6.96 19.20
C ASP A 25 10.12 -7.34 20.28
N LYS A 26 8.82 -7.17 20.01
CA LYS A 26 7.77 -7.58 20.95
C LYS A 26 7.03 -8.77 20.34
N PRO A 27 6.82 -9.87 21.09
CA PRO A 27 5.98 -10.95 20.60
C PRO A 27 4.60 -10.38 20.29
N ALA A 28 3.98 -10.89 19.23
CA ALA A 28 2.57 -10.60 18.97
C ALA A 28 1.77 -10.91 20.25
N PRO A 29 0.79 -10.07 20.63
CA PRO A 29 -0.09 -10.41 21.73
C PRO A 29 -0.63 -11.83 21.48
N GLY A 30 -0.56 -12.69 22.49
CA GLY A 30 -0.96 -14.10 22.37
C GLY A 30 -2.45 -14.30 22.09
N GLU A 31 -3.22 -13.21 22.03
CA GLU A 31 -4.64 -13.18 21.71
C GLU A 31 -4.85 -12.45 20.38
N TYR A 32 -5.47 -13.13 19.43
CA TYR A 32 -5.84 -12.57 18.13
C TYR A 32 -7.20 -11.85 18.21
N ILE A 33 -7.34 -10.75 17.50
CA ILE A 33 -8.61 -10.04 17.36
C ILE A 33 -9.53 -10.85 16.43
N LYS A 34 -10.69 -11.27 16.94
CA LYS A 34 -11.74 -11.91 16.13
C LYS A 34 -12.30 -10.92 15.10
N TRP A 35 -12.53 -11.36 13.87
CA TRP A 35 -12.99 -10.48 12.78
C TRP A 35 -14.35 -9.82 13.05
N ASP A 36 -15.17 -10.45 13.88
CA ASP A 36 -16.53 -10.03 14.27
C ASP A 36 -16.58 -9.43 15.68
N ALA A 37 -15.43 -9.14 16.30
CA ALA A 37 -15.38 -8.46 17.58
C ALA A 37 -15.95 -7.04 17.48
N GLU A 38 -16.55 -6.57 18.57
CA GLU A 38 -17.09 -5.21 18.66
C GLU A 38 -16.00 -4.17 18.35
N GLY A 39 -16.30 -3.26 17.42
CA GLY A 39 -15.40 -2.19 17.01
C GLY A 39 -14.41 -2.53 15.88
N VAL A 40 -14.39 -3.77 15.37
CA VAL A 40 -13.54 -4.12 14.21
C VAL A 40 -14.01 -3.45 12.91
N GLU A 41 -15.33 -3.40 12.68
CA GLU A 41 -15.92 -2.75 11.52
C GLU A 41 -17.02 -1.78 11.99
N VAL A 42 -16.90 -0.52 11.57
CA VAL A 42 -17.87 0.54 11.89
C VAL A 42 -18.17 1.31 10.62
N LYS A 43 -19.40 1.17 10.12
CA LYS A 43 -19.90 1.95 8.99
C LYS A 43 -20.17 3.39 9.45
N GLN A 44 -19.48 4.35 8.85
CA GLN A 44 -19.66 5.75 9.20
C GLN A 44 -21.01 6.30 8.67
N PRO A 45 -21.58 7.34 9.32
CA PRO A 45 -22.74 8.05 8.78
C PRO A 45 -22.45 8.61 7.38
N GLY A 46 -23.30 8.32 6.39
CA GLY A 46 -23.15 8.81 5.01
C GLY A 46 -21.99 8.19 4.21
N GLU A 47 -21.39 7.10 4.70
CA GLU A 47 -20.22 6.46 4.09
C GLU A 47 -20.46 6.06 2.63
N ALA A 48 -21.64 5.51 2.30
CA ALA A 48 -21.95 5.04 0.95
C ALA A 48 -22.03 6.18 -0.07
N GLU A 49 -22.59 7.33 0.33
CA GLU A 49 -22.64 8.55 -0.47
C GLU A 49 -21.24 9.12 -0.66
N LYS A 50 -20.46 9.19 0.43
CA LYS A 50 -19.08 9.70 0.37
C LYS A 50 -18.17 8.85 -0.52
N ILE A 51 -18.31 7.52 -0.50
CA ILE A 51 -17.59 6.61 -1.41
C ILE A 51 -17.88 6.95 -2.88
N LYS A 52 -19.14 7.27 -3.22
CA LYS A 52 -19.49 7.67 -4.60
C LYS A 52 -18.87 8.99 -5.00
N GLU A 53 -18.80 9.95 -4.07
CA GLU A 53 -18.14 11.25 -4.30
C GLU A 53 -16.63 11.09 -4.53
N VAL A 54 -15.96 10.24 -3.73
CA VAL A 54 -14.55 9.89 -3.92
C VAL A 54 -14.34 9.21 -5.28
N ALA A 55 -15.20 8.25 -5.65
CA ALA A 55 -15.12 7.62 -6.97
C ALA A 55 -15.25 8.65 -8.11
N ALA A 56 -16.10 9.67 -7.94
CA ALA A 56 -16.23 10.75 -8.90
C ALA A 56 -14.96 11.64 -8.98
N GLN A 57 -14.27 11.91 -7.86
CA GLN A 57 -12.97 12.60 -7.86
C GLN A 57 -11.92 11.81 -8.66
N PHE A 58 -11.82 10.50 -8.44
CA PHE A 58 -10.85 9.66 -9.13
C PHE A 58 -11.15 9.55 -10.63
N ASN A 59 -12.43 9.52 -11.04
CA ASN A 59 -12.80 9.62 -12.45
C ASN A 59 -12.32 10.96 -13.06
N ARG A 60 -12.42 12.07 -12.31
CA ARG A 60 -11.87 13.36 -12.77
C ARG A 60 -10.35 13.34 -12.88
N PHE A 61 -9.64 12.72 -11.94
CA PHE A 61 -8.19 12.49 -12.05
C PHE A 61 -7.81 11.75 -13.34
N GLN A 62 -8.56 10.71 -13.69
CA GLN A 62 -8.33 9.97 -14.94
C GLN A 62 -8.56 10.86 -16.17
N MET A 63 -9.61 11.68 -16.16
CA MET A 63 -9.86 12.63 -17.27
C MET A 63 -8.80 13.73 -17.36
N MET A 64 -8.31 14.25 -16.23
CA MET A 64 -7.21 15.22 -16.22
C MET A 64 -5.93 14.62 -16.82
N ASN A 65 -5.58 13.39 -16.44
CA ASN A 65 -4.47 12.67 -17.08
C ASN A 65 -4.70 12.42 -18.56
N PHE A 66 -5.92 12.04 -18.97
CA PHE A 66 -6.25 11.86 -20.39
C PHE A 66 -6.06 13.15 -21.19
N ASN A 67 -6.48 14.29 -20.63
CA ASN A 67 -6.32 15.60 -21.27
C ASN A 67 -4.83 16.03 -21.34
N GLU A 68 -4.01 15.63 -20.36
CA GLU A 68 -2.57 15.97 -20.30
C GLU A 68 -1.72 15.05 -21.20
N HIS A 69 -2.06 13.76 -21.28
CA HIS A 69 -1.21 12.73 -21.87
C HIS A 69 -1.81 12.06 -23.11
N MET A 70 -3.08 12.32 -23.44
CA MET A 70 -3.82 11.66 -24.52
C MET A 70 -3.85 10.13 -24.41
N HIS A 71 -3.75 9.62 -23.18
CA HIS A 71 -3.73 8.19 -22.87
C HIS A 71 -4.62 7.90 -21.65
N CYS A 72 -5.37 6.80 -21.72
CA CYS A 72 -6.15 6.32 -20.59
C CYS A 72 -5.21 5.68 -19.56
N LEU A 73 -5.06 6.33 -18.40
CA LEU A 73 -4.30 5.82 -17.27
C LEU A 73 -5.24 5.35 -16.14
N ARG A 74 -4.68 4.59 -15.20
CA ARG A 74 -5.38 4.22 -13.96
C ARG A 74 -5.67 5.48 -13.12
N GLY A 75 -6.63 5.42 -12.19
CA GLY A 75 -6.93 6.56 -11.29
C GLY A 75 -5.82 6.84 -10.27
N THR A 76 -5.15 5.78 -9.82
CA THR A 76 -3.88 5.80 -9.08
C THR A 76 -3.00 4.68 -9.62
N HIS A 77 -1.77 4.57 -9.16
CA HIS A 77 -0.83 3.55 -9.62
C HIS A 77 -0.54 3.66 -11.13
N LEU A 78 -0.45 4.89 -11.66
CA LEU A 78 -0.45 5.17 -13.10
C LEU A 78 0.73 4.53 -13.82
N LYS A 79 1.94 4.83 -13.36
CA LYS A 79 3.17 4.36 -13.99
C LYS A 79 3.41 2.89 -13.63
N THR A 80 3.53 2.04 -14.64
CA THR A 80 3.96 0.64 -14.50
C THR A 80 5.47 0.58 -14.67
N GLN A 81 6.18 0.01 -13.71
CA GLN A 81 7.62 -0.24 -13.82
C GLN A 81 7.90 -1.64 -14.36
N GLY A 82 7.05 -2.62 -14.04
CA GLY A 82 7.24 -3.96 -14.57
C GLY A 82 6.13 -4.91 -14.16
N CYS A 83 5.97 -5.98 -14.94
CA CYS A 83 5.11 -7.10 -14.62
C CYS A 83 5.96 -8.36 -14.59
N VAL A 84 5.77 -9.19 -13.57
CA VAL A 84 6.47 -10.46 -13.41
C VAL A 84 5.46 -11.59 -13.29
N LEU A 85 5.84 -12.73 -13.86
CA LEU A 85 5.14 -14.01 -13.71
C LEU A 85 5.88 -14.84 -12.67
N GLY A 86 5.16 -15.60 -11.86
CA GLY A 86 5.80 -16.46 -10.87
C GLY A 86 4.86 -17.50 -10.30
N ARG A 87 5.30 -18.08 -9.18
CA ARG A 87 4.51 -19.02 -8.38
C ARG A 87 4.32 -18.49 -6.97
N PHE A 88 3.09 -18.55 -6.49
CA PHE A 88 2.72 -18.28 -5.10
C PHE A 88 2.50 -19.62 -4.39
N THR A 89 3.29 -19.91 -3.36
CA THR A 89 3.22 -21.19 -2.64
C THR A 89 2.68 -20.99 -1.23
N ILE A 90 1.59 -21.68 -0.92
CA ILE A 90 1.03 -21.83 0.42
C ILE A 90 1.66 -23.08 1.04
N LYS A 91 2.28 -22.93 2.20
CA LYS A 91 2.92 -24.03 2.94
C LYS A 91 1.91 -25.06 3.45
N ASP A 92 2.35 -26.29 3.58
CA ASP A 92 1.57 -27.47 3.98
C ASP A 92 1.39 -27.65 5.49
N ASP A 93 2.04 -26.81 6.30
CA ASP A 93 2.13 -26.91 7.75
C ASP A 93 1.79 -25.59 8.47
N LEU A 94 0.97 -24.73 7.84
CA LEU A 94 0.51 -23.50 8.50
C LEU A 94 -0.28 -23.83 9.78
N PRO A 95 0.01 -23.17 10.92
CA PRO A 95 -0.83 -23.24 12.11
C PRO A 95 -2.29 -22.94 11.77
N ALA A 96 -3.23 -23.56 12.49
CA ALA A 96 -4.67 -23.46 12.18
C ALA A 96 -5.17 -22.00 12.07
N HIS A 97 -4.63 -21.08 12.87
CA HIS A 97 -4.99 -19.67 12.82
C HIS A 97 -4.48 -18.92 11.56
N LEU A 98 -3.48 -19.46 10.85
CA LEU A 98 -2.96 -18.95 9.56
C LEU A 98 -3.48 -19.73 8.34
N ALA A 99 -3.93 -20.96 8.53
CA ALA A 99 -4.45 -21.84 7.49
C ALA A 99 -5.94 -21.57 7.20
N GLN A 100 -6.29 -20.33 6.86
CA GLN A 100 -7.68 -19.89 6.68
C GLN A 100 -7.92 -19.18 5.35
N GLY A 101 -9.17 -19.20 4.87
CA GLY A 101 -9.54 -18.58 3.60
C GLY A 101 -8.70 -19.12 2.44
N MET A 102 -8.10 -18.24 1.64
CA MET A 102 -7.24 -18.68 0.53
C MET A 102 -6.01 -19.49 0.98
N PHE A 103 -5.59 -19.37 2.25
CA PHE A 103 -4.43 -20.05 2.83
C PHE A 103 -4.76 -21.43 3.38
N ALA A 104 -6.04 -21.84 3.39
CA ALA A 104 -6.48 -23.11 3.97
C ALA A 104 -5.99 -24.34 3.19
N LYS A 105 -5.79 -24.20 1.87
CA LYS A 105 -5.31 -25.28 1.01
C LYS A 105 -3.85 -25.05 0.60
N PRO A 106 -2.91 -25.86 1.11
CA PRO A 106 -1.54 -25.87 0.65
C PRO A 106 -1.46 -26.12 -0.85
N GLY A 107 -0.44 -25.54 -1.49
CA GLY A 107 -0.27 -25.71 -2.92
C GLY A 107 0.52 -24.58 -3.52
N SER A 108 0.73 -24.68 -4.83
CA SER A 108 1.51 -23.71 -5.57
C SER A 108 0.69 -23.24 -6.78
N TYR A 109 0.47 -21.94 -6.83
CA TYR A 109 -0.50 -21.25 -7.68
C TYR A 109 0.25 -20.31 -8.62
N ASP A 110 -0.25 -20.14 -9.84
CA ASP A 110 0.33 -19.16 -10.74
C ASP A 110 -0.02 -17.74 -10.26
N VAL A 111 0.92 -16.82 -10.43
CA VAL A 111 0.75 -15.42 -10.01
C VAL A 111 1.30 -14.45 -11.04
N ILE A 112 0.58 -13.35 -11.24
CA ILE A 112 1.07 -12.17 -11.95
C ILE A 112 1.22 -11.05 -10.91
N MET A 113 2.38 -10.39 -10.90
CA MET A 113 2.62 -9.24 -10.04
C MET A 113 3.06 -8.03 -10.87
N ARG A 114 2.53 -6.85 -10.54
CA ARG A 114 2.82 -5.57 -11.20
C ARG A 114 3.44 -4.59 -10.21
N TYR A 115 4.61 -4.05 -10.54
CA TYR A 115 5.24 -2.91 -9.87
C TYR A 115 4.71 -1.60 -10.42
N SER A 116 4.39 -0.65 -9.52
CA SER A 116 3.80 0.63 -9.92
C SER A 116 4.09 1.79 -8.98
N SER A 117 4.05 3.01 -9.52
CA SER A 117 4.05 4.26 -8.74
C SER A 117 2.65 4.72 -8.40
N LEU A 118 2.34 4.88 -7.11
CA LEU A 118 0.98 5.07 -6.58
C LEU A 118 0.31 6.37 -7.03
N THR A 119 1.08 7.44 -7.22
CA THR A 119 0.56 8.79 -7.43
C THR A 119 -0.47 8.86 -8.57
N PRO A 120 -1.56 9.65 -8.43
CA PRO A 120 -2.55 9.83 -9.48
C PRO A 120 -2.06 10.71 -10.64
N LYS A 121 -0.82 11.23 -10.57
CA LYS A 121 -0.11 11.93 -11.64
C LYS A 121 1.16 11.15 -12.01
N LEU A 122 1.60 11.21 -13.27
CA LEU A 122 2.91 10.69 -13.67
C LEU A 122 4.03 11.52 -13.02
N VAL A 123 4.89 10.86 -12.26
CA VAL A 123 6.07 11.46 -11.63
C VAL A 123 7.35 10.74 -12.08
N PRO A 124 8.51 11.41 -12.09
CA PRO A 124 9.79 10.76 -12.33
C PRO A 124 10.07 9.59 -11.37
N ASP A 125 10.90 8.64 -11.79
CA ASP A 125 11.29 7.49 -10.97
C ASP A 125 12.30 7.88 -9.87
N ASN A 126 13.09 8.92 -10.12
CA ASN A 126 14.19 9.40 -9.28
C ASN A 126 13.74 10.35 -8.14
N VAL A 127 12.43 10.53 -7.94
CA VAL A 127 11.89 11.31 -6.81
C VAL A 127 11.32 10.40 -5.73
N SER A 128 11.22 10.93 -4.51
CA SER A 128 10.48 10.27 -3.43
C SER A 128 9.01 10.20 -3.81
N ALA A 129 8.43 9.01 -3.74
CA ALA A 129 7.01 8.80 -3.97
C ALA A 129 6.59 7.43 -3.45
N PRO A 130 5.30 7.27 -3.08
CA PRO A 130 4.75 5.97 -2.78
C PRO A 130 4.79 5.06 -4.01
N ARG A 131 5.13 3.80 -3.75
CA ARG A 131 5.31 2.73 -4.74
C ARG A 131 4.59 1.49 -4.21
N GLY A 132 4.17 0.62 -5.10
CA GLY A 132 3.40 -0.55 -4.69
C GLY A 132 3.44 -1.70 -5.67
N ILE A 133 2.91 -2.83 -5.20
CA ILE A 133 2.68 -4.02 -6.02
C ILE A 133 1.19 -4.37 -6.05
N GLY A 134 0.70 -4.75 -7.23
CA GLY A 134 -0.55 -5.48 -7.38
C GLY A 134 -0.25 -6.94 -7.71
N MET A 135 -0.83 -7.88 -6.97
CA MET A 135 -0.60 -9.32 -7.12
C MET A 135 -1.92 -10.03 -7.41
N LYS A 136 -1.98 -10.80 -8.48
CA LYS A 136 -3.14 -11.62 -8.85
C LYS A 136 -2.73 -13.09 -8.81
N ILE A 137 -3.36 -13.85 -7.92
CA ILE A 137 -3.12 -15.28 -7.72
C ILE A 137 -4.27 -16.06 -8.37
N PHE A 138 -3.94 -17.03 -9.22
CA PHE A 138 -4.90 -17.81 -9.99
C PHE A 138 -5.22 -19.15 -9.31
N GLY A 139 -6.40 -19.70 -9.60
CA GLY A 139 -6.87 -20.97 -9.03
C GLY A 139 -7.42 -20.85 -7.61
N ILE A 140 -7.69 -19.64 -7.12
CA ILE A 140 -8.27 -19.40 -5.80
C ILE A 140 -9.79 -19.33 -5.90
N GLU A 141 -10.44 -20.43 -5.55
CA GLU A 141 -11.90 -20.57 -5.50
C GLU A 141 -12.46 -20.12 -4.15
N GLY A 142 -13.71 -19.66 -4.13
CA GLY A 142 -14.41 -19.31 -2.89
C GLY A 142 -15.37 -18.13 -3.07
N GLU A 143 -16.16 -17.87 -2.02
CA GLU A 143 -17.08 -16.73 -1.99
C GLU A 143 -16.33 -15.41 -2.18
N LYS A 144 -16.84 -14.55 -3.09
CA LYS A 144 -16.26 -13.23 -3.37
C LYS A 144 -17.11 -12.16 -2.73
N LEU A 145 -16.45 -11.12 -2.21
CA LEU A 145 -17.13 -9.94 -1.65
C LEU A 145 -18.05 -9.27 -2.67
N TRP A 146 -17.69 -9.31 -3.95
CA TRP A 146 -18.48 -8.76 -5.03
C TRP A 146 -18.19 -9.49 -6.34
N GLY A 147 -19.20 -9.58 -7.19
CA GLY A 147 -19.08 -10.15 -8.53
C GLY A 147 -18.99 -11.68 -8.56
N GLU A 148 -18.59 -12.20 -9.72
CA GLU A 148 -18.45 -13.64 -9.98
C GLU A 148 -17.11 -14.21 -9.49
N ASP A 149 -17.08 -15.50 -9.15
CA ASP A 149 -15.83 -16.19 -8.84
C ASP A 149 -15.02 -16.44 -10.12
N LYS A 150 -14.07 -15.54 -10.38
CA LYS A 150 -13.09 -15.66 -11.47
C LYS A 150 -11.95 -16.63 -11.16
N LYS A 151 -12.03 -17.37 -10.05
CA LYS A 151 -10.98 -18.24 -9.53
C LYS A 151 -9.67 -17.51 -9.30
N THR A 152 -9.76 -16.26 -8.83
CA THR A 152 -8.60 -15.42 -8.50
C THR A 152 -8.72 -14.79 -7.13
N GLN A 153 -7.57 -14.48 -6.52
CA GLN A 153 -7.46 -13.53 -5.41
C GLN A 153 -6.47 -12.44 -5.79
N ASP A 154 -6.90 -11.19 -5.60
CA ASP A 154 -6.08 -10.02 -5.84
C ASP A 154 -5.63 -9.41 -4.51
N TRP A 155 -4.38 -8.96 -4.48
CA TRP A 155 -3.80 -8.24 -3.37
C TRP A 155 -3.15 -6.95 -3.87
N THR A 156 -3.32 -5.87 -3.12
CA THR A 156 -2.69 -4.58 -3.38
C THR A 156 -1.86 -4.19 -2.18
N PHE A 157 -0.60 -3.84 -2.41
CA PHE A 157 0.33 -3.45 -1.38
C PHE A 157 1.06 -2.17 -1.75
N ASN A 158 1.51 -1.45 -0.73
CA ASN A 158 2.34 -0.26 -0.84
C ASN A 158 3.61 -0.40 -0.01
N ASN A 159 4.63 0.39 -0.36
CA ASN A 159 5.95 0.34 0.25
C ASN A 159 6.07 1.03 1.63
N TYR A 160 4.96 1.12 2.36
CA TYR A 160 4.90 1.59 3.74
C TYR A 160 3.64 1.04 4.46
N PRO A 161 3.67 0.88 5.79
CA PRO A 161 2.63 0.12 6.51
C PRO A 161 1.41 0.94 6.98
N ILE A 162 1.36 2.25 6.69
CA ILE A 162 0.34 3.18 7.17
C ILE A 162 -0.65 3.46 6.04
N LEU A 163 -1.95 3.48 6.33
CA LEU A 163 -2.97 3.96 5.39
C LEU A 163 -3.35 5.40 5.75
N GLU A 164 -3.01 6.35 4.88
CA GLU A 164 -3.35 7.76 4.99
C GLU A 164 -4.82 8.04 4.63
N LEU A 165 -5.38 7.25 3.72
CA LEU A 165 -6.77 7.28 3.27
C LEU A 165 -7.68 6.50 4.23
N ARG A 166 -7.71 6.91 5.51
CA ARG A 166 -8.26 6.12 6.63
C ARG A 166 -9.77 5.87 6.57
N ASP A 167 -10.51 6.82 6.02
CA ASP A 167 -11.96 6.77 5.86
C ASP A 167 -12.37 7.58 4.60
N PRO A 168 -13.61 7.42 4.10
CA PRO A 168 -14.02 8.10 2.88
C PRO A 168 -14.02 9.64 2.96
N GLN A 169 -14.25 10.24 4.12
CA GLN A 169 -14.23 11.70 4.27
C GLN A 169 -12.78 12.22 4.23
N THR A 170 -11.87 11.59 4.98
CA THR A 170 -10.43 11.87 4.91
C THR A 170 -9.90 11.72 3.48
N THR A 171 -10.31 10.64 2.79
CA THR A 171 -9.96 10.40 1.39
C THR A 171 -10.46 11.51 0.47
N TYR A 172 -11.72 11.92 0.66
CA TYR A 172 -12.33 13.01 -0.10
C TYR A 172 -11.56 14.32 0.06
N ASP A 173 -11.19 14.68 1.30
CA ASP A 173 -10.52 15.95 1.59
C ASP A 173 -9.11 16.00 0.99
N ILE A 174 -8.36 14.88 1.06
CA ILE A 174 -7.03 14.76 0.44
C ILE A 174 -7.16 14.84 -1.08
N ALA A 175 -8.12 14.12 -1.66
CA ALA A 175 -8.38 14.14 -3.10
C ALA A 175 -8.84 15.52 -3.59
N ASP A 176 -9.68 16.23 -2.84
CA ASP A 176 -10.13 17.58 -3.17
C ASP A 176 -8.96 18.58 -3.20
N SER A 177 -8.09 18.51 -2.19
CA SER A 177 -6.86 19.30 -2.13
C SER A 177 -5.96 19.02 -3.32
N LEU A 178 -5.78 17.75 -3.70
CA LEU A 178 -4.98 17.40 -4.86
C LEU A 178 -5.62 17.86 -6.18
N GLU A 179 -6.95 17.77 -6.30
CA GLU A 179 -7.68 18.22 -7.48
C GLU A 179 -7.51 19.71 -7.71
N ARG A 180 -7.75 20.52 -6.67
CA ARG A 180 -7.60 21.99 -6.72
C ARG A 180 -6.16 22.41 -7.04
N ASN A 181 -5.19 21.62 -6.58
CA ASN A 181 -3.77 21.90 -6.69
C ASN A 181 -3.06 20.99 -7.72
N TRP A 182 -3.78 20.49 -8.74
CA TRP A 182 -3.26 19.50 -9.70
C TRP A 182 -1.92 19.89 -10.34
N ASN A 183 -1.75 21.18 -10.62
CA ASN A 183 -0.55 21.75 -11.23
C ASN A 183 0.33 22.54 -10.23
N ASP A 184 0.02 22.48 -8.93
CA ASP A 184 0.76 23.16 -7.86
C ASP A 184 0.95 22.22 -6.66
N LEU A 185 1.75 21.17 -6.88
CA LEU A 185 2.08 20.19 -5.86
C LEU A 185 2.74 20.79 -4.60
N PRO A 186 3.54 21.88 -4.66
CA PRO A 186 4.00 22.58 -3.46
C PRO A 186 2.84 23.08 -2.58
N THR A 187 1.80 23.68 -3.17
CA THR A 187 0.62 24.12 -2.41
C THR A 187 -0.15 22.93 -1.85
N PHE A 188 -0.32 21.85 -2.63
CA PHE A 188 -0.89 20.59 -2.11
C PHE A 188 -0.11 20.09 -0.88
N ALA A 189 1.22 19.99 -0.97
CA ALA A 189 2.06 19.52 0.12
C ALA A 189 1.97 20.41 1.36
N LYS A 190 1.89 21.74 1.16
CA LYS A 190 1.66 22.70 2.25
C LYS A 190 0.30 22.46 2.93
N GLU A 191 -0.79 22.36 2.16
CA GLU A 191 -2.12 22.08 2.71
C GLU A 191 -2.14 20.76 3.50
N GLN A 192 -1.48 19.71 2.99
CA GLN A 192 -1.37 18.43 3.72
C GLN A 192 -0.56 18.55 5.02
N GLY A 193 0.48 19.37 5.02
CA GLY A 193 1.29 19.65 6.22
C GLY A 193 0.59 20.48 7.29
N GLU A 194 -0.49 21.19 6.94
CA GLU A 194 -1.31 21.99 7.87
C GLU A 194 -2.50 21.21 8.46
N ARG A 195 -2.73 19.98 8.00
CA ARG A 195 -3.80 19.10 8.50
C ARG A 195 -3.54 18.65 9.94
N VAL A 196 -4.62 18.35 10.65
CA VAL A 196 -4.52 17.77 12.00
C VAL A 196 -3.84 16.40 12.02
N ASP A 197 -3.92 15.65 10.92
CA ASP A 197 -3.29 14.34 10.71
C ASP A 197 -2.09 14.42 9.75
N ALA A 198 -1.37 15.55 9.74
CA ALA A 198 -0.26 15.80 8.83
C ALA A 198 0.85 14.73 8.89
N ASP A 199 1.13 14.16 10.06
CA ASP A 199 2.15 13.12 10.21
C ASP A 199 1.83 11.85 9.40
N VAL A 200 0.55 11.52 9.30
CA VAL A 200 0.03 10.43 8.46
C VAL A 200 -0.12 10.87 7.01
N ALA A 201 -0.73 12.04 6.76
CA ALA A 201 -1.03 12.54 5.43
C ALA A 201 0.23 12.82 4.59
N THR A 202 1.32 13.22 5.23
CA THR A 202 2.59 13.55 4.55
C THR A 202 3.60 12.40 4.53
N TYR A 203 3.32 11.28 5.23
CA TYR A 203 4.27 10.17 5.41
C TYR A 203 4.84 9.65 4.09
N ALA A 204 3.98 9.45 3.09
CA ALA A 204 4.36 8.93 1.79
C ALA A 204 5.34 9.83 1.01
N GLY A 205 5.38 11.13 1.32
CA GLY A 205 6.30 12.09 0.69
C GLY A 205 7.75 11.93 1.14
N GLY A 206 7.98 11.34 2.31
CA GLY A 206 9.31 11.13 2.91
C GLY A 206 9.94 9.77 2.64
N LEU A 207 9.33 8.95 1.77
CA LEU A 207 9.80 7.59 1.53
C LEU A 207 11.19 7.55 0.86
N PRO A 208 12.03 6.57 1.21
CA PRO A 208 13.34 6.45 0.62
C PRO A 208 13.22 6.12 -0.88
N ARG A 209 14.10 6.71 -1.69
CA ARG A 209 14.16 6.48 -3.15
C ARG A 209 14.86 5.15 -3.43
N GLN A 210 14.20 4.04 -3.14
CA GLN A 210 14.77 2.69 -3.28
C GLN A 210 14.43 2.06 -4.63
N HIS A 211 15.17 1.01 -5.00
CA HIS A 211 14.76 0.12 -6.09
C HIS A 211 13.52 -0.70 -5.69
N MET A 212 12.51 -0.76 -6.56
CA MET A 212 11.21 -1.37 -6.23
C MET A 212 11.30 -2.84 -5.83
N VAL A 213 12.25 -3.58 -6.39
CA VAL A 213 12.48 -5.01 -6.10
C VAL A 213 13.01 -5.26 -4.68
N ALA A 214 13.53 -4.22 -4.02
CA ALA A 214 14.09 -4.27 -2.67
C ALA A 214 13.15 -3.65 -1.62
N MET A 215 11.97 -3.17 -2.03
CA MET A 215 11.01 -2.57 -1.11
C MET A 215 10.21 -3.65 -0.39
N ASN A 216 10.13 -3.53 0.94
CA ASN A 216 9.08 -4.17 1.71
C ASN A 216 7.72 -3.60 1.29
N GLN A 217 6.69 -4.45 1.26
CA GLN A 217 5.35 -4.10 0.82
C GLN A 217 4.34 -4.50 1.89
N TRP A 218 3.34 -3.66 2.13
CA TRP A 218 2.33 -3.86 3.16
C TRP A 218 0.94 -3.61 2.60
N SER A 219 -0.03 -4.36 3.11
CA SER A 219 -1.43 -4.23 2.69
C SER A 219 -2.06 -2.91 3.16
N GLN A 220 -1.37 -2.19 4.07
CA GLN A 220 -1.79 -0.98 4.80
C GLN A 220 -3.08 -1.16 5.62
N SER A 221 -4.20 -1.46 4.96
CA SER A 221 -5.46 -1.85 5.58
C SER A 221 -5.38 -3.23 6.22
N ALA A 222 -6.25 -3.44 7.20
CA ALA A 222 -6.49 -4.74 7.81
C ALA A 222 -7.60 -5.47 7.04
N TYR A 223 -7.53 -6.80 7.03
CA TYR A 223 -8.44 -7.68 6.32
C TYR A 223 -8.94 -8.76 7.27
N ARG A 224 -10.15 -9.27 7.00
CA ARG A 224 -10.59 -10.54 7.57
C ARG A 224 -9.68 -11.68 7.09
N HIS A 225 -9.13 -12.44 8.04
CA HIS A 225 -8.37 -13.66 7.85
C HIS A 225 -9.09 -14.80 8.56
N GLY A 226 -10.10 -15.37 7.90
CA GLY A 226 -10.99 -16.38 8.49
C GLY A 226 -11.65 -15.86 9.76
N ASP A 227 -11.26 -16.41 10.90
CA ASP A 227 -11.72 -16.06 12.24
C ASP A 227 -11.11 -14.77 12.81
N TYR A 228 -10.03 -14.25 12.25
CA TYR A 228 -9.26 -13.15 12.83
C TYR A 228 -9.09 -11.97 11.87
N VAL A 229 -8.44 -10.92 12.37
CA VAL A 229 -7.99 -9.77 11.58
C VAL A 229 -6.49 -9.89 11.29
N ALA A 230 -6.08 -9.63 10.05
CA ALA A 230 -4.67 -9.62 9.65
C ALA A 230 -4.30 -8.41 8.79
N LYS A 231 -3.05 -7.99 8.88
CA LYS A 231 -2.36 -7.19 7.86
C LYS A 231 -1.32 -8.09 7.18
N TYR A 232 -1.16 -7.91 5.87
CA TYR A 232 -0.24 -8.73 5.08
C TYR A 232 0.99 -7.92 4.69
N GLY A 233 2.11 -8.62 4.57
CA GLY A 233 3.36 -8.06 4.08
C GLY A 233 4.01 -8.97 3.04
N VAL A 234 4.71 -8.37 2.09
CA VAL A 234 5.59 -9.06 1.14
C VAL A 234 6.99 -8.49 1.32
N PHE A 235 7.94 -9.38 1.60
CA PHE A 235 9.31 -9.01 1.94
C PHE A 235 10.27 -9.61 0.92
N PRO A 236 11.18 -8.82 0.33
CA PRO A 236 12.20 -9.34 -0.57
C PRO A 236 13.16 -10.27 0.18
N LEU A 237 13.51 -11.40 -0.44
CA LEU A 237 14.36 -12.43 0.18
C LEU A 237 15.53 -12.89 -0.69
N ALA A 238 15.49 -12.66 -2.01
CA ALA A 238 16.58 -13.06 -2.88
C ALA A 238 17.83 -12.21 -2.61
N THR A 239 19.02 -12.81 -2.74
CA THR A 239 20.31 -12.14 -2.48
C THR A 239 20.45 -10.84 -3.26
N GLU A 240 19.98 -10.81 -4.51
CA GLU A 240 20.01 -9.65 -5.40
C GLU A 240 19.04 -8.54 -4.96
N GLN A 241 17.91 -8.90 -4.33
CA GLN A 241 16.99 -7.91 -3.78
C GLN A 241 17.54 -7.31 -2.49
N VAL A 242 18.07 -8.17 -1.60
CA VAL A 242 18.64 -7.76 -0.32
C VAL A 242 19.87 -6.88 -0.51
N SER A 243 20.71 -7.16 -1.52
CA SER A 243 21.90 -6.33 -1.81
C SER A 243 21.55 -4.91 -2.27
N LEU A 244 20.33 -4.68 -2.76
CA LEU A 244 19.82 -3.38 -3.21
C LEU A 244 19.12 -2.57 -2.11
N GLU A 245 18.85 -3.15 -0.93
CA GLU A 245 18.12 -2.48 0.16
C GLU A 245 18.75 -1.14 0.57
N LYS A 246 20.08 -1.07 0.54
CA LYS A 246 20.87 0.11 0.92
C LYS A 246 21.27 1.00 -0.27
N THR A 247 20.87 0.61 -1.48
CA THR A 247 21.18 1.34 -2.71
C THR A 247 20.04 2.29 -3.02
N LEU A 248 20.25 3.58 -2.74
CA LEU A 248 19.29 4.63 -3.03
C LEU A 248 19.52 5.22 -4.43
N ILE A 249 18.42 5.49 -5.11
CA ILE A 249 18.33 6.27 -6.33
C ILE A 249 18.65 7.73 -6.01
N LYS A 250 19.51 8.32 -6.82
CA LYS A 250 19.98 9.70 -6.68
C LYS A 250 19.05 10.67 -7.41
N GLU A 251 19.14 11.95 -7.04
CA GLU A 251 18.34 13.01 -7.68
C GLU A 251 18.70 13.24 -9.13
N ASP A 252 19.96 12.99 -9.49
CA ASP A 252 20.51 13.16 -10.82
C ASP A 252 20.46 11.87 -11.66
N ASP A 253 19.97 10.76 -11.10
CA ASP A 253 19.70 9.56 -11.89
C ASP A 253 18.61 9.84 -12.94
N PRO A 254 18.57 9.09 -14.05
CA PRO A 254 17.55 9.26 -15.08
C PRO A 254 16.12 9.28 -14.52
N ILE A 255 15.26 10.14 -15.07
CA ILE A 255 13.85 10.27 -14.66
C ILE A 255 13.03 8.98 -14.85
N ASN A 256 13.57 7.99 -15.55
CA ASN A 256 12.99 6.69 -15.82
C ASN A 256 13.84 5.52 -15.28
N ILE A 257 14.70 5.75 -14.28
CA ILE A 257 15.66 4.76 -13.75
C ILE A 257 15.02 3.46 -13.22
N LEU A 258 13.70 3.44 -12.94
CA LEU A 258 12.99 2.24 -12.49
C LEU A 258 12.17 1.56 -13.61
N SER A 259 12.23 2.08 -14.84
CA SER A 259 11.44 1.61 -16.00
C SER A 259 12.33 1.08 -17.12
#